data_AF-A0A7H0YH44-F1
#
_entry.id   AF-A0A7H0YH44-F1
#
_cell.length_a   1.000
_cell.length_b   1.000
_cell.length_c   1.000
_cell.angle_alpha   90.00
_cell.angle_beta   90.00
_cell.angle_gamma   90.00
#
_symmetry.space_group_name_H-M   'P 1'
#
loop_
_entity.id
_entity.type
_entity.pdbx_description
1 polymer ?
#
loop_
_entity_poly.entity_id
_entity_poly.type
_entity_poly.pdbx_seq_one_letter_code
_entity_poly.pdbx_strand_id
1 'polypeptide(L)'
;MSFKMKYAIEQKLLPNKTKRRSGILMPRVGFVVAHDTGNPGSTATGNISYYTNSANDISASAHTFIDGSKIIECIPATIGTPEKAWHVLYNRTKDNELFGDDSNDIAIGVELCYGESYKDGKLTNKIDDKEAYKRYVWYIAYVCYKFNLDPATKITGHFILDPGRKTDPGKNALPKMGITWEQFLKDVVTEYRECAGSKDTTPVVSTPVATIIQMGDKDNNVVALQTKLNVLGYGLIVDGNFGIGTLNAVKTFQKTHGLTADGVAGPATLDKLNALLNEIKEQKETEDDEPMKLEGWQKTTMVNGITSLSKVNGVDGKPLINSPDVWLKKIEDGTITAGEIAVINFAITVRQAVK
;
A
#
# COMPACT_ATOMS: atom_id res chain seq x y z
N MET A 1 -14.86 11.42 6.56
CA MET A 1 -14.40 12.81 6.31
C MET A 1 -14.01 12.94 4.85
N SER A 2 -14.26 14.09 4.22
CA SER A 2 -13.85 14.38 2.84
C SER A 2 -12.39 14.85 2.80
N PHE A 3 -11.62 14.44 1.80
CA PHE A 3 -10.24 14.89 1.61
C PHE A 3 -10.17 16.41 1.38
N LYS A 4 -9.24 17.09 2.06
CA LYS A 4 -9.02 18.52 1.93
C LYS A 4 -8.38 18.86 0.58
N MET A 5 -9.15 19.51 -0.27
CA MET A 5 -8.66 19.97 -1.57
C MET A 5 -7.78 21.23 -1.40
N LYS A 6 -6.47 21.13 -1.72
CA LYS A 6 -5.52 22.27 -1.66
C LYS A 6 -5.29 22.92 -3.02
N TYR A 7 -5.41 22.15 -4.11
CA TYR A 7 -5.15 22.62 -5.47
C TYR A 7 -6.30 22.24 -6.42
N ALA A 8 -6.52 23.09 -7.42
CA ALA A 8 -7.40 22.74 -8.53
C ALA A 8 -6.70 21.77 -9.49
N ILE A 9 -7.47 20.85 -10.04
CA ILE A 9 -7.01 19.91 -11.08
C ILE A 9 -7.70 20.34 -12.38
N GLU A 10 -6.90 20.79 -13.35
CA GLU A 10 -7.40 21.17 -14.67
C GLU A 10 -7.48 19.93 -15.57
N GLN A 11 -8.48 19.86 -16.46
CA GLN A 11 -8.51 18.87 -17.53
C GLN A 11 -8.19 19.52 -18.87
N LYS A 12 -7.19 18.98 -19.56
CA LYS A 12 -6.89 19.28 -20.96
C LYS A 12 -6.61 17.98 -21.67
N LEU A 13 -7.69 17.24 -21.94
CA LEU A 13 -7.62 15.89 -22.45
C LEU A 13 -6.99 15.84 -23.85
N LEU A 14 -6.11 14.87 -24.06
CA LEU A 14 -5.57 14.56 -25.38
C LEU A 14 -6.68 14.07 -26.33
N PRO A 15 -6.51 14.21 -27.65
CA PRO A 15 -7.42 13.63 -28.62
C PRO A 15 -7.56 12.12 -28.40
N ASN A 16 -8.80 11.64 -28.33
CA ASN A 16 -9.11 10.23 -28.09
C ASN A 16 -8.79 9.37 -29.34
N LYS A 17 -8.58 8.07 -29.14
CA LYS A 17 -8.22 7.08 -30.17
C LYS A 17 -6.95 7.45 -30.94
N THR A 18 -5.95 7.96 -30.22
CA THR A 18 -4.62 8.27 -30.75
C THR A 18 -3.57 7.36 -30.11
N LYS A 19 -2.33 7.36 -30.64
CA LYS A 19 -1.25 6.57 -30.03
C LYS A 19 -0.93 7.00 -28.60
N ARG A 20 -1.12 8.27 -28.25
CA ARG A 20 -0.91 8.76 -26.89
C ARG A 20 -2.12 8.59 -25.97
N ARG A 21 -3.35 8.51 -26.49
CA ARG A 21 -4.56 8.23 -25.70
C ARG A 21 -5.45 7.24 -26.44
N SER A 22 -5.39 5.98 -25.98
CA SER A 22 -6.12 4.87 -26.59
C SER A 22 -7.63 4.93 -26.35
N GLY A 23 -8.05 5.54 -25.24
CA GLY A 23 -9.44 5.51 -24.77
C GLY A 23 -9.83 4.20 -24.08
N ILE A 24 -8.87 3.31 -23.82
CA ILE A 24 -9.11 2.05 -23.12
C ILE A 24 -9.28 2.35 -21.64
N LEU A 25 -10.37 1.86 -21.04
CA LEU A 25 -10.62 2.01 -19.61
C LEU A 25 -9.69 1.11 -18.79
N MET A 26 -9.28 1.59 -17.62
CA MET A 26 -8.61 0.75 -16.62
C MET A 26 -9.65 -0.10 -15.89
N PRO A 27 -9.40 -1.40 -15.63
CA PRO A 27 -10.31 -2.23 -14.85
C PRO A 27 -10.37 -1.81 -13.37
N ARG A 28 -9.27 -1.22 -12.86
CA ARG A 28 -9.14 -0.62 -11.53
C ARG A 28 -7.88 0.25 -11.50
N VAL A 29 -7.78 1.10 -10.49
CA VAL A 29 -6.50 1.74 -10.13
C VAL A 29 -5.91 1.00 -8.93
N GLY A 30 -4.67 0.51 -9.06
CA GLY A 30 -4.00 -0.31 -8.06
C GLY A 30 -2.77 0.35 -7.42
N PHE A 31 -2.12 1.30 -8.09
CA PHE A 31 -0.95 2.03 -7.57
C PHE A 31 -0.66 3.30 -8.37
N VAL A 32 0.34 4.07 -7.94
CA VAL A 32 0.83 5.27 -8.62
C VAL A 32 2.27 5.07 -9.06
N VAL A 33 2.58 5.44 -10.32
CA VAL A 33 3.97 5.55 -10.77
C VAL A 33 4.33 7.04 -10.82
N ALA A 34 5.27 7.40 -9.95
CA ALA A 34 5.90 8.69 -9.94
C ALA A 34 6.93 8.78 -11.08
N HIS A 35 6.87 9.84 -11.87
CA HIS A 35 7.77 10.18 -12.98
C HIS A 35 8.28 11.62 -12.85
N ASP A 36 9.29 11.95 -13.65
CA ASP A 36 9.59 13.32 -13.99
C ASP A 36 9.71 13.46 -15.51
N THR A 37 9.46 14.68 -15.99
CA THR A 37 9.38 14.96 -17.43
C THR A 37 10.66 14.67 -18.21
N GLY A 38 11.80 14.46 -17.54
CA GLY A 38 13.12 14.34 -18.15
C GLY A 38 13.57 15.60 -18.93
N ASN A 39 12.81 16.70 -18.83
CA ASN A 39 13.01 17.91 -19.63
C ASN A 39 12.98 19.14 -18.71
N PRO A 40 14.14 19.49 -18.10
CA PRO A 40 14.24 20.63 -17.20
C PRO A 40 13.70 21.92 -17.83
N GLY A 41 12.92 22.69 -17.06
CA GLY A 41 12.29 23.92 -17.51
C GLY A 41 11.04 23.72 -18.38
N SER A 42 10.60 22.50 -18.67
CA SER A 42 9.33 22.28 -19.36
C SER A 42 8.13 22.47 -18.41
N THR A 43 7.06 23.11 -18.89
CA THR A 43 5.84 23.35 -18.10
C THR A 43 4.81 22.24 -18.32
N ALA A 44 3.83 22.12 -17.43
CA ALA A 44 2.75 21.14 -17.60
C ALA A 44 1.97 21.40 -18.90
N THR A 45 1.67 22.67 -19.20
CA THR A 45 1.03 23.07 -20.45
C THR A 45 1.89 22.77 -21.68
N GLY A 46 3.21 22.96 -21.58
CA GLY A 46 4.16 22.65 -22.65
C GLY A 46 4.20 21.17 -22.99
N ASN A 47 4.29 20.30 -21.98
CA ASN A 47 4.28 18.85 -22.16
C ASN A 47 2.96 18.34 -22.76
N ILE A 48 1.82 18.87 -22.32
CA ILE A 48 0.52 18.51 -22.91
C ILE A 48 0.41 18.97 -24.36
N SER A 49 0.93 20.16 -24.69
CA SER A 49 0.94 20.65 -26.07
C SER A 49 1.81 19.75 -26.95
N TYR A 50 2.97 19.32 -26.45
CA TYR A 50 3.81 18.33 -27.13
C TYR A 50 3.07 17.00 -27.35
N TYR A 51 2.40 16.45 -26.32
CA TYR A 51 1.61 15.22 -26.48
C TYR A 51 0.44 15.38 -27.44
N THR A 52 -0.22 16.53 -27.44
CA THR A 52 -1.33 16.82 -28.36
C THR A 52 -0.84 16.89 -29.81
N ASN A 53 0.27 17.60 -30.05
CA ASN A 53 0.82 17.76 -31.40
C ASN A 53 1.44 16.47 -31.94
N SER A 54 1.93 15.60 -31.06
CA SER A 54 2.52 14.30 -31.41
C SER A 54 1.59 13.11 -31.10
N ALA A 55 0.28 13.35 -31.06
CA ALA A 55 -0.69 12.36 -30.56
C ALA A 55 -0.65 11.02 -31.31
N ASN A 56 -0.25 11.04 -32.59
CA ASN A 56 -0.19 9.86 -33.45
C ASN A 56 1.23 9.41 -33.83
N ASP A 57 2.26 10.05 -33.29
CA ASP A 57 3.64 9.76 -33.66
C ASP A 57 4.12 8.49 -32.94
N ILE A 58 4.00 8.50 -31.60
CA ILE A 58 4.51 7.44 -30.72
C ILE A 58 3.51 7.08 -29.62
N SER A 59 3.60 5.84 -29.12
CA SER A 59 2.87 5.37 -27.94
C SER A 59 3.70 5.61 -26.69
N ALA A 60 3.53 6.80 -26.11
CA ALA A 60 4.04 7.15 -24.78
C ALA A 60 3.13 8.24 -24.23
N SER A 61 2.67 8.10 -22.99
CA SER A 61 1.82 9.10 -22.35
C SER A 61 1.86 8.98 -20.84
N ALA A 62 1.26 9.94 -20.15
CA ALA A 62 1.05 9.96 -18.71
C ALA A 62 -0.32 10.56 -18.46
N HIS A 63 -0.87 10.33 -17.27
CA HIS A 63 -2.19 10.87 -16.92
C HIS A 63 -2.10 12.37 -16.67
N THR A 64 -1.09 12.80 -15.92
CA THR A 64 -1.04 14.13 -15.31
C THR A 64 0.34 14.73 -15.40
N PHE A 65 0.40 16.03 -15.75
CA PHE A 65 1.61 16.84 -15.64
C PHE A 65 1.43 17.91 -14.58
N ILE A 66 2.46 18.09 -13.74
CA ILE A 66 2.42 19.00 -12.59
C ILE A 66 3.62 19.94 -12.61
N ASP A 67 3.37 21.25 -12.54
CA ASP A 67 4.39 22.28 -12.37
C ASP A 67 4.08 23.20 -11.18
N GLY A 68 4.89 24.24 -10.97
CA GLY A 68 4.72 25.17 -9.85
C GLY A 68 3.44 26.00 -9.88
N SER A 69 2.68 25.97 -10.97
CA SER A 69 1.44 26.72 -11.14
C SER A 69 0.22 25.82 -11.20
N LYS A 70 0.32 24.66 -11.87
CA LYS A 70 -0.83 23.86 -12.31
C LYS A 70 -0.65 22.36 -12.14
N ILE A 71 -1.78 21.68 -11.98
CA ILE A 71 -1.94 20.23 -12.13
C ILE A 71 -2.89 20.04 -13.31
N ILE A 72 -2.45 19.34 -14.35
CA ILE A 72 -3.26 19.15 -15.55
C ILE A 72 -3.35 17.66 -15.91
N GLU A 73 -4.56 17.12 -15.87
CA GLU A 73 -4.90 15.80 -16.38
C GLU A 73 -5.13 15.86 -17.89
N CYS A 74 -4.39 15.04 -18.64
CA CYS A 74 -4.49 14.93 -20.10
C CYS A 74 -4.99 13.56 -20.58
N ILE A 75 -5.02 12.57 -19.69
CA ILE A 75 -5.76 11.31 -19.83
C ILE A 75 -6.63 11.18 -18.56
N PRO A 76 -7.92 10.80 -18.67
CA PRO A 76 -8.78 10.67 -17.50
C PRO A 76 -8.17 9.79 -16.42
N ALA A 77 -8.11 10.32 -15.19
CA ALA A 77 -7.61 9.62 -14.01
C ALA A 77 -8.52 9.93 -12.81
N THR A 78 -8.23 10.99 -12.05
CA THR A 78 -9.04 11.34 -10.86
C THR A 78 -10.33 12.08 -11.21
N ILE A 79 -10.36 12.76 -12.36
CA ILE A 79 -11.56 13.37 -12.92
C ILE A 79 -12.10 12.48 -14.06
N GLY A 80 -13.24 11.84 -13.81
CA GLY A 80 -13.88 10.91 -14.74
C GLY A 80 -13.53 9.45 -14.46
N THR A 81 -13.79 8.58 -15.44
CA THR A 81 -13.43 7.15 -15.37
C THR A 81 -11.99 6.97 -15.85
N PRO A 82 -11.09 6.32 -15.08
CA PRO A 82 -9.70 6.16 -15.45
C PRO A 82 -9.50 5.42 -16.79
N GLU A 83 -8.64 5.97 -17.63
CA GLU A 83 -8.19 5.39 -18.90
C GLU A 83 -6.72 5.00 -18.81
N LYS A 84 -6.30 3.98 -19.56
CA LYS A 84 -4.91 3.56 -19.65
C LYS A 84 -4.05 4.65 -20.28
N ALA A 85 -2.85 4.83 -19.73
CA ALA A 85 -1.77 5.61 -20.33
C ALA A 85 -0.52 4.73 -20.54
N TRP A 86 0.36 5.16 -21.44
CA TRP A 86 1.56 4.42 -21.84
C TRP A 86 2.80 5.01 -21.18
N HIS A 87 2.94 4.86 -19.86
CA HIS A 87 3.99 5.51 -19.07
C HIS A 87 5.11 4.57 -18.61
N VAL A 88 4.94 3.25 -18.71
CA VAL A 88 5.99 2.24 -18.45
C VAL A 88 6.01 1.28 -19.64
N LEU A 89 7.16 0.68 -19.96
CA LEU A 89 7.20 -0.34 -21.00
C LEU A 89 6.54 -1.62 -20.49
N TYR A 90 5.80 -2.33 -21.33
CA TYR A 90 5.36 -3.69 -21.03
C TYR A 90 6.56 -4.63 -20.83
N ASN A 91 6.34 -5.75 -20.16
CA ASN A 91 7.37 -6.74 -19.82
C ASN A 91 8.46 -6.17 -18.89
N ARG A 92 8.09 -5.24 -18.01
CA ARG A 92 8.88 -4.80 -16.86
C ARG A 92 8.34 -5.50 -15.61
N THR A 93 8.60 -6.81 -15.47
CA THR A 93 7.94 -7.70 -14.48
C THR A 93 7.93 -7.19 -13.03
N LYS A 94 8.80 -6.22 -12.69
CA LYS A 94 8.84 -5.61 -11.38
C LYS A 94 7.52 -4.96 -10.96
N ASP A 95 6.71 -4.42 -11.86
CA ASP A 95 5.39 -3.91 -11.48
C ASP A 95 4.40 -5.03 -11.15
N ASN A 96 4.31 -6.08 -11.97
CA ASN A 96 3.53 -7.28 -11.67
C ASN A 96 3.95 -7.90 -10.32
N GLU A 97 5.25 -7.99 -10.08
CA GLU A 97 5.84 -8.46 -8.82
C GLU A 97 5.50 -7.58 -7.62
N LEU A 98 5.26 -6.28 -7.82
CA LEU A 98 5.02 -5.36 -6.72
C LEU A 98 3.51 -5.10 -6.49
N PHE A 99 2.71 -5.11 -7.55
CA PHE A 99 1.35 -4.59 -7.52
C PHE A 99 0.32 -5.53 -8.14
N GLY A 100 0.77 -6.71 -8.60
CA GLY A 100 -0.07 -7.77 -9.11
C GLY A 100 -0.53 -7.59 -10.55
N ASP A 101 -0.10 -6.53 -11.26
CA ASP A 101 -0.43 -6.28 -12.66
C ASP A 101 0.52 -5.25 -13.30
N ASP A 102 0.42 -5.06 -14.62
CA ASP A 102 1.24 -4.11 -15.39
C ASP A 102 0.86 -2.64 -15.10
N SER A 103 1.87 -1.78 -15.04
CA SER A 103 1.70 -0.36 -14.73
C SER A 103 0.75 0.37 -15.68
N ASN A 104 0.79 0.10 -16.99
CA ASN A 104 -0.09 0.80 -17.93
C ASN A 104 -1.55 0.40 -17.76
N ASP A 105 -1.80 -0.77 -17.18
CA ASP A 105 -3.13 -1.34 -17.05
C ASP A 105 -3.84 -0.89 -15.76
N ILE A 106 -3.09 -0.70 -14.67
CA ILE A 106 -3.68 -0.40 -13.35
C ILE A 106 -3.05 0.77 -12.60
N ALA A 107 -2.02 1.44 -13.12
CA ALA A 107 -1.38 2.55 -12.41
C ALA A 107 -1.68 3.93 -13.00
N ILE A 108 -1.69 4.94 -12.14
CA ILE A 108 -1.70 6.34 -12.57
C ILE A 108 -0.25 6.83 -12.68
N GLY A 109 0.23 7.05 -13.90
CA GLY A 109 1.48 7.78 -14.17
C GLY A 109 1.35 9.30 -13.98
N VAL A 110 2.16 9.87 -13.08
CA VAL A 110 2.18 11.31 -12.74
C VAL A 110 3.56 11.91 -13.03
N GLU A 111 3.61 12.97 -13.81
CA GLU A 111 4.84 13.61 -14.32
C GLU A 111 5.15 14.92 -13.59
N LEU A 112 6.30 14.97 -12.91
CA LEU A 112 6.83 16.19 -12.30
C LEU A 112 7.61 17.05 -13.30
N CYS A 113 7.17 18.27 -13.52
CA CYS A 113 7.95 19.32 -14.18
C CYS A 113 8.94 19.92 -13.18
N TYR A 114 10.19 20.15 -13.60
CA TYR A 114 11.25 20.61 -12.70
C TYR A 114 12.31 21.43 -13.42
N GLY A 115 13.13 22.16 -12.67
CA GLY A 115 14.40 22.73 -13.09
C GLY A 115 14.29 23.86 -14.12
N GLU A 116 15.37 24.02 -14.88
CA GLU A 116 15.63 25.18 -15.73
C GLU A 116 16.00 24.75 -17.14
N SER A 117 15.48 25.45 -18.15
CA SER A 117 15.84 25.26 -19.56
C SER A 117 16.74 26.39 -20.03
N TYR A 118 17.73 26.05 -20.87
CA TYR A 118 18.70 27.00 -21.41
C TYR A 118 18.76 26.93 -22.92
N LYS A 119 18.99 28.08 -23.57
CA LYS A 119 19.29 28.18 -25.00
C LYS A 119 20.48 29.12 -25.18
N ASP A 120 21.53 28.65 -25.85
CA ASP A 120 22.76 29.41 -26.07
C ASP A 120 23.37 29.96 -24.77
N GLY A 121 23.34 29.14 -23.70
CA GLY A 121 23.82 29.50 -22.36
C GLY A 121 22.93 30.46 -21.57
N LYS A 122 21.80 30.90 -22.13
CA LYS A 122 20.86 31.81 -21.45
C LYS A 122 19.65 31.06 -20.92
N LEU A 123 19.26 31.37 -19.68
CA LEU A 123 18.03 30.86 -19.08
C LEU A 123 16.83 31.26 -19.94
N THR A 124 16.00 30.29 -20.30
CA THR A 124 14.79 30.49 -21.11
C THR A 124 13.52 30.23 -20.33
N ASN A 125 13.54 29.27 -19.41
CA ASN A 125 12.45 29.03 -18.48
C ASN A 125 12.95 28.41 -17.18
N LYS A 126 12.23 28.65 -16.09
CA LYS A 126 12.49 28.10 -14.76
C LYS A 126 11.18 27.67 -14.12
N ILE A 127 11.14 26.43 -13.64
CA ILE A 127 10.03 25.94 -12.82
C ILE A 127 10.25 26.38 -11.37
N ASP A 128 9.18 26.79 -10.71
CA ASP A 128 9.17 26.90 -9.24
C ASP A 128 9.13 25.49 -8.66
N ASP A 129 10.31 24.89 -8.49
CA ASP A 129 10.47 23.51 -8.02
C ASP A 129 9.82 23.27 -6.65
N LYS A 130 9.81 24.27 -5.77
CA LYS A 130 9.22 24.17 -4.44
C LYS A 130 7.70 24.02 -4.54
N GLU A 131 7.07 24.86 -5.35
CA GLU A 131 5.63 24.81 -5.55
C GLU A 131 5.19 23.63 -6.43
N ALA A 132 6.04 23.19 -7.36
CA ALA A 132 5.82 22.00 -8.18
C ALA A 132 5.82 20.75 -7.29
N TYR A 133 6.83 20.62 -6.41
CA TYR A 133 6.93 19.50 -5.48
C TYR A 133 5.73 19.41 -4.53
N LYS A 134 5.28 20.54 -3.95
CA LYS A 134 4.08 20.53 -3.08
C LYS A 134 2.83 20.04 -3.80
N ARG A 135 2.59 20.52 -5.04
CA ARG A 135 1.46 20.07 -5.87
C ARG A 135 1.58 18.59 -6.21
N TYR A 136 2.79 18.14 -6.52
CA TYR A 136 3.09 16.76 -6.87
C TYR A 136 2.81 15.80 -5.71
N VAL A 137 3.30 16.14 -4.51
CA VAL A 137 3.03 15.40 -3.27
C VAL A 137 1.53 15.37 -2.95
N TRP A 138 0.85 16.53 -2.99
CA TRP A 138 -0.59 16.61 -2.73
C TRP A 138 -1.42 15.81 -3.74
N TYR A 139 -1.08 15.90 -5.03
CA TYR A 139 -1.85 15.20 -6.06
C TYR A 139 -1.71 13.69 -5.93
N ILE A 140 -0.50 13.18 -5.65
CA ILE A 140 -0.30 11.74 -5.44
C ILE A 140 -1.02 11.27 -4.17
N ALA A 141 -0.99 12.06 -3.09
CA ALA A 141 -1.81 11.79 -1.90
C ALA A 141 -3.32 11.76 -2.24
N TYR A 142 -3.79 12.69 -3.08
CA TYR A 142 -5.18 12.73 -3.54
C TYR A 142 -5.55 11.51 -4.39
N VAL A 143 -4.67 11.06 -5.29
CA VAL A 143 -4.85 9.82 -6.06
C VAL A 143 -5.00 8.63 -5.11
N CYS A 144 -4.13 8.53 -4.09
CA CYS A 144 -4.25 7.48 -3.07
C CYS A 144 -5.60 7.52 -2.35
N TYR A 145 -6.06 8.69 -1.94
CA TYR A 145 -7.38 8.83 -1.29
C TYR A 145 -8.52 8.45 -2.24
N LYS A 146 -8.49 8.95 -3.48
CA LYS A 146 -9.55 8.77 -4.47
C LYS A 146 -9.80 7.30 -4.80
N PHE A 147 -8.73 6.49 -4.81
CA PHE A 147 -8.78 5.08 -5.17
C PHE A 147 -8.54 4.13 -4.00
N ASN A 148 -8.60 4.63 -2.77
CA ASN A 148 -8.40 3.85 -1.54
C ASN A 148 -7.07 3.05 -1.54
N LEU A 149 -5.98 3.71 -1.91
CA LEU A 149 -4.64 3.14 -1.92
C LEU A 149 -3.89 3.58 -0.66
N ASP A 150 -3.12 2.65 -0.09
CA ASP A 150 -2.20 2.99 0.99
C ASP A 150 -0.96 3.74 0.43
N PRO A 151 -0.77 5.02 0.76
CA PRO A 151 0.35 5.81 0.23
C PRO A 151 1.72 5.30 0.69
N ALA A 152 1.81 4.48 1.74
CA ALA A 152 3.07 3.90 2.18
C ALA A 152 3.54 2.76 1.26
N THR A 153 2.61 2.05 0.62
CA THR A 153 2.90 0.81 -0.11
C THR A 153 2.50 0.81 -1.57
N LYS A 154 1.64 1.74 -2.01
CA LYS A 154 1.07 1.80 -3.38
C LYS A 154 1.63 2.92 -4.25
N ILE A 155 2.86 3.34 -3.97
CA ILE A 155 3.60 4.33 -4.77
C ILE A 155 4.96 3.74 -5.14
N THR A 156 5.31 3.84 -6.43
CA THR A 156 6.63 3.46 -6.94
C THR A 156 7.18 4.55 -7.86
N GLY A 157 8.48 4.51 -8.14
CA GLY A 157 9.13 5.37 -9.12
C GLY A 157 9.48 4.58 -10.37
N HIS A 158 9.51 5.22 -11.53
CA HIS A 158 9.90 4.57 -12.78
C HIS A 158 11.30 3.95 -12.70
N PHE A 159 12.24 4.60 -11.99
CA PHE A 159 13.58 4.09 -11.71
C PHE A 159 13.63 2.80 -10.89
N ILE A 160 12.55 2.43 -10.19
CA ILE A 160 12.43 1.17 -9.45
C ILE A 160 11.93 0.07 -10.39
N LEU A 161 10.98 0.40 -11.25
CA LEU A 161 10.37 -0.54 -12.19
C LEU A 161 11.29 -0.89 -13.36
N ASP A 162 12.14 0.04 -13.79
CA ASP A 162 13.05 -0.15 -14.92
C ASP A 162 14.45 0.43 -14.65
N PRO A 163 15.17 -0.09 -13.65
CA PRO A 163 16.38 0.53 -13.10
C PRO A 163 17.56 0.59 -14.08
N GLY A 164 17.56 -0.22 -15.13
CA GLY A 164 18.59 -0.21 -16.18
C GLY A 164 18.38 0.88 -17.23
N ARG A 165 17.15 1.40 -17.37
CA ARG A 165 16.80 2.41 -18.38
C ARG A 165 16.40 3.76 -17.76
N LYS A 166 15.88 3.74 -16.54
CA LYS A 166 15.21 4.90 -15.95
C LYS A 166 15.82 5.37 -14.65
N THR A 167 15.82 6.69 -14.49
CA THR A 167 16.35 7.42 -13.34
C THR A 167 15.27 8.29 -12.68
N ASP A 168 14.15 8.50 -13.35
CA ASP A 168 13.08 9.36 -12.89
C ASP A 168 12.19 8.71 -11.80
N PRO A 169 11.68 9.48 -10.82
CA PRO A 169 12.16 10.80 -10.40
C PRO A 169 13.25 10.71 -9.32
N GLY A 170 13.43 9.54 -8.69
CA GLY A 170 14.25 9.33 -7.49
C GLY A 170 15.76 9.42 -7.69
N LYS A 171 16.25 9.32 -8.93
CA LYS A 171 17.66 9.53 -9.31
C LYS A 171 17.83 10.73 -10.26
N ASN A 172 16.80 11.56 -10.44
CA ASN A 172 16.83 12.69 -11.35
C ASN A 172 16.21 13.97 -10.76
N ALA A 173 14.90 14.22 -10.91
CA ALA A 173 14.30 15.47 -10.44
C ALA A 173 14.36 15.65 -8.92
N LEU A 174 14.05 14.61 -8.13
CA LEU A 174 13.99 14.73 -6.67
C LEU A 174 15.36 15.08 -6.05
N PRO A 175 16.48 14.42 -6.40
CA PRO A 175 17.79 14.82 -5.89
C PRO A 175 18.19 16.25 -6.26
N LYS A 176 17.78 16.74 -7.44
CA LYS A 176 18.04 18.13 -7.86
C LYS A 176 17.29 19.16 -7.01
N MET A 177 16.15 18.76 -6.44
CA MET A 177 15.40 19.54 -5.45
C MET A 177 15.90 19.34 -4.01
N GLY A 178 16.93 18.52 -3.79
CA GLY A 178 17.42 18.18 -2.45
C GLY A 178 16.56 17.16 -1.71
N ILE A 179 15.78 16.36 -2.42
CA ILE A 179 14.76 15.45 -1.87
C ILE A 179 15.17 14.01 -2.18
N THR A 180 15.20 13.15 -1.16
CA THR A 180 15.41 11.72 -1.36
C THR A 180 14.09 11.02 -1.69
N TRP A 181 14.16 9.87 -2.35
CA TRP A 181 12.97 9.04 -2.60
C TRP A 181 12.21 8.69 -1.31
N GLU A 182 12.94 8.36 -0.24
CA GLU A 182 12.36 8.08 1.08
C GLU A 182 11.63 9.30 1.66
N GLN A 183 12.24 10.49 1.56
CA GLN A 183 11.60 11.72 2.01
C GLN A 183 10.33 12.01 1.21
N PHE A 184 10.36 11.80 -0.11
CA PHE A 184 9.19 11.94 -0.95
C PHE A 184 8.02 11.05 -0.53
N LEU A 185 8.27 9.76 -0.27
CA LEU A 185 7.21 8.87 0.23
C LEU A 185 6.67 9.32 1.59
N LYS A 186 7.54 9.75 2.52
CA LYS A 186 7.12 10.30 3.83
C LYS A 186 6.27 11.56 3.68
N ASP A 187 6.61 12.44 2.75
CA ASP A 187 5.87 13.66 2.49
C ASP A 187 4.48 13.34 1.94
N VAL A 188 4.34 12.38 1.02
CA VAL A 188 3.04 11.94 0.50
C VAL A 188 2.18 11.31 1.60
N VAL A 189 2.75 10.45 2.44
CA VAL A 189 2.02 9.85 3.57
C VAL A 189 1.54 10.92 4.55
N THR A 190 2.40 11.90 4.85
CA THR A 190 2.06 13.03 5.74
C THR A 190 0.92 13.86 5.15
N GLU A 191 1.07 14.26 3.88
CA GLU A 191 0.08 15.04 3.15
C GLU A 191 -1.27 14.32 3.04
N TYR A 192 -1.25 13.00 2.80
CA TYR A 192 -2.45 12.16 2.80
C TYR A 192 -3.18 12.22 4.15
N ARG A 193 -2.45 12.05 5.28
CA ARG A 193 -3.07 12.07 6.62
C ARG A 193 -3.67 13.42 6.96
N GLU A 194 -2.91 14.48 6.70
CA GLU A 194 -3.35 15.85 6.92
C GLU A 194 -4.62 16.17 6.14
N CYS A 195 -4.67 15.76 4.87
CA CYS A 195 -5.82 16.03 4.02
C CYS A 195 -7.02 15.10 4.28
N ALA A 196 -6.79 13.84 4.65
CA ALA A 196 -7.86 12.88 4.98
C ALA A 196 -8.48 13.11 6.37
N GLY A 197 -7.87 13.95 7.21
CA GLY A 197 -8.37 14.28 8.55
C GLY A 197 -8.09 13.21 9.60
N SER A 198 -7.09 12.35 9.39
CA SER A 198 -6.66 11.39 10.42
C SER A 198 -5.79 12.10 11.46
N LYS A 199 -6.26 12.14 12.72
CA LYS A 199 -5.51 12.70 13.87
C LYS A 199 -4.44 11.77 14.42
N ASP A 200 -4.23 10.61 13.80
CA ASP A 200 -3.28 9.62 14.31
C ASP A 200 -1.86 10.00 13.90
N THR A 201 -1.13 10.63 14.83
CA THR A 201 0.28 11.01 14.71
C THR A 201 1.24 9.88 15.06
N THR A 202 0.76 8.63 15.14
CA THR A 202 1.64 7.48 15.31
C THR A 202 2.62 7.41 14.13
N PRO A 203 3.93 7.24 14.40
CA PRO A 203 4.91 7.12 13.33
C PRO A 203 4.53 5.92 12.47
N VAL A 204 4.27 6.24 11.21
CA VAL A 204 4.32 5.37 10.04
C VAL A 204 5.42 4.33 10.11
N VAL A 205 5.27 3.20 10.80
CA VAL A 205 6.22 2.10 10.63
C VAL A 205 6.21 1.76 9.14
N SER A 206 7.32 2.07 8.49
CA SER A 206 7.63 1.80 7.10
C SER A 206 7.17 0.40 6.74
N THR A 207 6.17 0.28 5.88
CA THR A 207 5.83 -1.00 5.23
C THR A 207 6.43 -0.97 3.83
N PRO A 208 7.09 -2.05 3.37
CA PRO A 208 8.07 -1.98 2.30
C PRO A 208 7.44 -2.06 0.91
N VAL A 209 8.22 -1.61 -0.08
CA VAL A 209 8.18 -2.02 -1.49
C VAL A 209 7.74 -3.49 -1.57
N ALA A 210 6.73 -3.78 -2.37
CA ALA A 210 6.06 -5.07 -2.33
C ALA A 210 7.01 -6.27 -2.31
N THR A 211 6.74 -7.09 -1.30
CA THR A 211 7.65 -8.13 -0.84
C THR A 211 7.53 -9.32 -1.77
N ILE A 212 8.57 -9.57 -2.57
CA ILE A 212 8.80 -10.88 -3.17
C ILE A 212 9.61 -11.67 -2.15
N ILE A 213 9.10 -12.84 -1.77
CA ILE A 213 9.82 -13.75 -0.88
C ILE A 213 10.11 -15.04 -1.64
N GLN A 214 11.37 -15.43 -1.75
CA GLN A 214 11.82 -16.54 -2.58
C GLN A 214 12.97 -17.34 -1.95
N MET A 215 13.31 -18.46 -2.59
CA MET A 215 14.40 -19.34 -2.16
C MET A 215 15.70 -18.56 -1.94
N GLY A 216 16.32 -18.76 -0.76
CA GLY A 216 17.55 -18.08 -0.36
C GLY A 216 17.33 -16.83 0.49
N ASP A 217 16.12 -16.26 0.54
CA ASP A 217 15.81 -15.12 1.42
C ASP A 217 15.90 -15.52 2.90
N LYS A 218 16.34 -14.57 3.73
CA LYS A 218 16.53 -14.75 5.18
C LYS A 218 16.17 -13.50 5.95
N ASP A 219 14.91 -13.36 6.33
CA ASP A 219 14.41 -12.18 7.03
C ASP A 219 13.06 -12.44 7.75
N ASN A 220 12.52 -11.40 8.38
CA ASN A 220 11.22 -11.46 9.05
C ASN A 220 10.03 -11.64 8.08
N ASN A 221 10.20 -11.36 6.79
CA ASN A 221 9.15 -11.63 5.81
C ASN A 221 9.02 -13.13 5.57
N VAL A 222 10.14 -13.86 5.54
CA VAL A 222 10.14 -15.32 5.50
C VAL A 222 9.48 -15.90 6.76
N VAL A 223 9.78 -15.38 7.95
CA VAL A 223 9.11 -15.76 9.21
C VAL A 223 7.59 -15.61 9.09
N ALA A 224 7.13 -14.47 8.57
CA ALA A 224 5.71 -14.21 8.39
C ALA A 224 5.07 -15.16 7.37
N LEU A 225 5.73 -15.44 6.26
CA LEU A 225 5.27 -16.40 5.25
C LEU A 225 5.15 -17.81 5.82
N GLN A 226 6.20 -18.31 6.49
CA GLN A 226 6.21 -19.62 7.14
C GLN A 226 5.10 -19.74 8.17
N THR A 227 4.88 -18.69 8.97
CA THR A 227 3.81 -18.63 9.97
C THR A 227 2.43 -18.74 9.32
N LYS A 228 2.17 -17.95 8.27
CA LYS A 228 0.89 -17.96 7.55
C LYS A 228 0.62 -19.31 6.88
N LEU A 229 1.63 -19.90 6.24
CA LEU A 229 1.53 -21.26 5.69
C LEU A 229 1.25 -22.28 6.80
N ASN A 230 1.84 -22.15 7.99
CA ASN A 230 1.55 -23.06 9.09
C ASN A 230 0.13 -22.96 9.63
N VAL A 231 -0.48 -21.78 9.61
CA VAL A 231 -1.92 -21.64 9.94
C VAL A 231 -2.79 -22.46 8.98
N LEU A 232 -2.35 -22.59 7.72
CA LEU A 232 -3.00 -23.43 6.71
C LEU A 232 -2.53 -24.90 6.73
N GLY A 233 -1.72 -25.30 7.71
CA GLY A 233 -1.36 -26.70 7.95
C GLY A 233 -0.08 -27.21 7.26
N TYR A 234 0.79 -26.34 6.76
CA TYR A 234 1.98 -26.76 5.98
C TYR A 234 3.19 -27.26 6.82
N GLY A 235 3.14 -27.14 8.16
CA GLY A 235 4.07 -27.84 9.07
C GLY A 235 5.55 -27.44 8.98
N LEU A 236 5.86 -26.20 8.60
CA LEU A 236 7.21 -25.66 8.48
C LEU A 236 7.83 -25.32 9.84
N ILE A 237 9.16 -25.39 9.92
CA ILE A 237 9.91 -24.73 10.99
C ILE A 237 9.93 -23.23 10.66
N VAL A 238 9.55 -22.38 11.62
CA VAL A 238 9.56 -20.92 11.47
C VAL A 238 10.92 -20.39 11.92
N ASP A 239 11.91 -20.50 11.03
CA ASP A 239 13.30 -20.11 11.29
C ASP A 239 13.74 -18.85 10.53
N GLY A 240 12.84 -18.28 9.71
CA GLY A 240 13.13 -17.12 8.87
C GLY A 240 14.05 -17.43 7.69
N ASN A 241 14.36 -18.69 7.40
CA ASN A 241 15.15 -19.09 6.24
C ASN A 241 14.26 -19.70 5.15
N PHE A 242 14.28 -19.12 3.95
CA PHE A 242 13.55 -19.67 2.81
C PHE A 242 14.39 -20.77 2.16
N GLY A 243 14.44 -21.93 2.82
CA GLY A 243 15.09 -23.14 2.34
C GLY A 243 14.14 -24.06 1.55
N ILE A 244 14.62 -25.29 1.29
CA ILE A 244 13.88 -26.28 0.48
C ILE A 244 12.49 -26.63 1.04
N GLY A 245 12.35 -26.63 2.37
CA GLY A 245 11.07 -26.86 3.04
C GLY A 245 10.05 -25.78 2.71
N THR A 246 10.43 -24.50 2.89
CA THR A 246 9.59 -23.35 2.56
C THR A 246 9.26 -23.31 1.07
N LEU A 247 10.22 -23.61 0.19
CA LEU A 247 10.00 -23.69 -1.26
C LEU A 247 8.94 -24.73 -1.63
N ASN A 248 9.02 -25.94 -1.06
CA ASN A 248 8.06 -27.00 -1.33
C ASN A 248 6.66 -26.63 -0.82
N ALA A 249 6.57 -26.00 0.36
CA ALA A 249 5.30 -25.53 0.90
C ALA A 249 4.67 -24.44 0.04
N VAL A 250 5.44 -23.45 -0.43
CA VAL A 250 4.94 -22.42 -1.34
C VAL A 250 4.45 -23.01 -2.66
N LYS A 251 5.23 -23.91 -3.29
CA LYS A 251 4.80 -24.58 -4.53
C LYS A 251 3.54 -25.41 -4.34
N THR A 252 3.43 -26.10 -3.21
CA THR A 252 2.25 -26.88 -2.87
C THR A 252 1.05 -25.97 -2.68
N PHE A 253 1.19 -24.88 -1.93
CA PHE A 253 0.15 -23.88 -1.74
C PHE A 253 -0.32 -23.29 -3.08
N GLN A 254 0.61 -22.85 -3.91
CA GLN A 254 0.31 -22.31 -5.23
C GLN A 254 -0.47 -23.31 -6.07
N LYS A 255 0.00 -24.56 -6.15
CA LYS A 255 -0.68 -25.62 -6.90
C LYS A 255 -2.09 -25.90 -6.37
N THR A 256 -2.25 -25.99 -5.05
CA THR A 256 -3.54 -26.25 -4.39
C THR A 256 -4.55 -25.14 -4.67
N HIS A 257 -4.11 -23.89 -4.79
CA HIS A 257 -4.99 -22.74 -4.96
C HIS A 257 -5.00 -22.17 -6.39
N GLY A 258 -4.55 -22.96 -7.38
CA GLY A 258 -4.65 -22.61 -8.80
C GLY A 258 -3.73 -21.47 -9.24
N LEU A 259 -2.64 -21.23 -8.52
CA LEU A 259 -1.60 -20.26 -8.87
C LEU A 259 -0.46 -20.95 -9.63
N THR A 260 0.37 -20.16 -10.32
CA THR A 260 1.63 -20.63 -10.90
C THR A 260 2.53 -21.16 -9.79
N ALA A 261 2.88 -22.46 -9.84
CA ALA A 261 3.70 -23.13 -8.83
C ALA A 261 5.22 -22.87 -9.02
N ASP A 262 5.62 -21.61 -9.12
CA ASP A 262 7.00 -21.18 -9.31
C ASP A 262 7.84 -21.25 -8.01
N GLY A 263 7.19 -21.32 -6.86
CA GLY A 263 7.84 -21.34 -5.55
C GLY A 263 8.25 -19.96 -5.03
N VAL A 264 7.75 -18.90 -5.64
CA VAL A 264 7.98 -17.50 -5.26
C VAL A 264 6.71 -16.94 -4.63
N ALA A 265 6.80 -16.50 -3.38
CA ALA A 265 5.69 -15.83 -2.70
C ALA A 265 5.64 -14.34 -3.11
N GLY A 266 5.22 -14.09 -4.35
CA GLY A 266 4.87 -12.77 -4.86
C GLY A 266 3.42 -12.36 -4.53
N PRO A 267 2.93 -11.21 -5.05
CA PRO A 267 1.64 -10.63 -4.67
C PRO A 267 0.47 -11.61 -4.77
N ALA A 268 0.35 -12.33 -5.89
CA ALA A 268 -0.73 -13.31 -6.07
C ALA A 268 -0.73 -14.42 -5.00
N THR A 269 0.46 -14.85 -4.57
CA THR A 269 0.60 -15.87 -3.52
C THR A 269 0.26 -15.28 -2.15
N LEU A 270 0.79 -14.09 -1.84
CA LEU A 270 0.56 -13.42 -0.56
C LEU A 270 -0.90 -12.97 -0.40
N ASP A 271 -1.53 -12.46 -1.46
CA ASP A 271 -2.93 -12.05 -1.48
C ASP A 271 -3.85 -13.25 -1.29
N LYS A 272 -3.59 -14.36 -1.99
CA LYS A 272 -4.38 -15.58 -1.80
C LYS A 272 -4.22 -16.13 -0.38
N LEU A 273 -3.00 -16.08 0.17
CA LEU A 273 -2.71 -16.50 1.54
C LEU A 273 -3.47 -15.63 2.55
N ASN A 274 -3.46 -14.31 2.37
CA ASN A 274 -4.18 -13.38 3.24
C ASN A 274 -5.70 -13.53 3.11
N ALA A 275 -6.23 -13.74 1.90
CA ALA A 275 -7.66 -13.95 1.68
C ALA A 275 -8.15 -15.20 2.42
N LEU A 276 -7.45 -16.32 2.30
CA LEU A 276 -7.79 -17.55 3.04
C LEU A 276 -7.70 -17.37 4.56
N LEU A 277 -6.70 -16.62 5.04
CA LEU A 277 -6.60 -16.32 6.46
C LEU A 277 -7.71 -15.40 6.95
N ASN A 278 -8.18 -14.47 6.12
CA ASN A 278 -9.31 -13.62 6.44
C ASN A 278 -10.62 -14.42 6.39
N GLU A 279 -10.80 -15.32 5.42
CA GLU A 279 -11.95 -16.25 5.38
C GLU A 279 -11.97 -17.13 6.65
N ILE A 280 -10.80 -17.65 7.10
CA ILE A 280 -10.70 -18.41 8.35
C ILE A 280 -11.00 -17.54 9.58
N LYS A 281 -10.65 -16.25 9.56
CA LYS A 281 -10.98 -15.31 10.63
C LYS A 281 -12.47 -14.98 10.64
N GLU A 282 -13.05 -14.66 9.49
CA GLU A 282 -14.47 -14.35 9.34
C GLU A 282 -15.35 -15.55 9.68
N GLN A 283 -14.95 -16.77 9.30
CA GLN A 283 -15.65 -18.00 9.71
C GLN A 283 -15.59 -18.23 11.22
N LYS A 284 -14.44 -17.91 11.87
CA LYS A 284 -14.33 -17.97 13.33
C LYS A 284 -15.11 -16.86 14.02
N GLU A 285 -15.14 -15.65 13.47
CA GLU A 285 -15.94 -14.52 13.98
C GLU A 285 -17.45 -14.79 13.90
N THR A 286 -17.93 -15.54 12.89
CA THR A 286 -19.35 -15.94 12.81
C THR A 286 -19.76 -17.06 13.77
N GLU A 287 -18.82 -17.88 14.25
CA GLU A 287 -19.07 -18.88 15.30
C GLU A 287 -18.88 -18.30 16.72
N ASP A 288 -18.06 -17.24 16.85
CA ASP A 288 -17.66 -16.62 18.12
C ASP A 288 -18.49 -15.38 18.50
N ASP A 289 -19.61 -15.07 17.85
CA ASP A 289 -20.48 -13.90 18.15
C ASP A 289 -21.78 -14.26 18.90
N GLU A 290 -22.15 -15.53 19.00
CA GLU A 290 -23.28 -15.91 19.87
C GLU A 290 -22.87 -15.81 21.35
N PRO A 291 -23.67 -15.12 22.18
CA PRO A 291 -23.41 -15.08 23.62
C PRO A 291 -23.41 -16.49 24.22
N MET A 292 -22.34 -16.84 24.92
CA MET A 292 -22.25 -18.13 25.57
C MET A 292 -23.24 -18.21 26.73
N LYS A 293 -24.03 -19.29 26.76
CA LYS A 293 -24.83 -19.65 27.93
C LYS A 293 -23.94 -20.23 29.00
N LEU A 294 -23.45 -19.38 29.90
CA LEU A 294 -22.67 -19.79 31.06
C LEU A 294 -23.55 -20.29 32.20
N GLU A 295 -23.22 -21.47 32.72
CA GLU A 295 -23.76 -21.99 33.96
C GLU A 295 -23.31 -21.15 35.16
N GLY A 296 -24.08 -21.17 36.25
CA GLY A 296 -23.83 -20.29 37.41
C GLY A 296 -22.42 -20.43 38.01
N TRP A 297 -21.86 -21.65 38.03
CA TRP A 297 -20.51 -21.87 38.53
C TRP A 297 -19.44 -21.34 37.57
N GLN A 298 -19.67 -21.40 36.24
CA GLN A 298 -18.74 -20.87 35.24
C GLN A 298 -18.67 -19.34 35.33
N LYS A 299 -19.81 -18.67 35.49
CA LYS A 299 -19.87 -17.22 35.74
C LYS A 299 -19.07 -16.84 36.99
N THR A 300 -19.29 -17.55 38.10
CA THR A 300 -18.56 -17.31 39.36
C THR A 300 -17.05 -17.49 39.20
N THR A 301 -16.61 -18.56 38.53
CA THR A 301 -15.18 -18.82 38.29
C THR A 301 -14.53 -17.71 37.46
N MET A 302 -15.21 -17.25 36.41
CA MET A 302 -14.70 -16.19 35.55
C MET A 302 -14.64 -14.83 36.25
N VAL A 303 -15.69 -14.45 36.97
CA VAL A 303 -15.73 -13.20 37.76
C VAL A 303 -14.60 -13.16 38.79
N ASN A 304 -14.37 -14.27 39.50
CA ASN A 304 -13.28 -14.37 40.47
C ASN A 304 -11.90 -14.27 39.80
N GLY A 305 -11.71 -14.92 38.64
CA GLY A 305 -10.46 -14.86 37.88
C GLY A 305 -10.14 -13.44 37.40
N ILE A 306 -11.11 -12.77 36.77
CA ILE A 306 -10.96 -11.40 36.26
C ILE A 306 -10.70 -10.41 37.40
N THR A 307 -11.44 -10.53 38.51
CA THR A 307 -11.29 -9.65 39.68
C THR A 307 -9.95 -9.84 40.37
N SER A 308 -9.40 -11.05 40.37
CA SER A 308 -8.07 -11.32 40.91
C SER A 308 -6.99 -10.74 40.00
N LEU A 309 -7.08 -10.96 38.68
CA LEU A 309 -6.05 -10.55 37.72
C LEU A 309 -6.07 -9.06 37.38
N SER A 310 -7.19 -8.36 37.58
CA SER A 310 -7.28 -6.91 37.38
C SER A 310 -6.35 -6.11 38.29
N LYS A 311 -5.94 -6.70 39.41
CA LYS A 311 -5.03 -6.09 40.40
C LYS A 311 -3.56 -6.42 40.15
N VAL A 312 -3.27 -7.18 39.10
CA VAL A 312 -1.94 -7.71 38.83
C VAL A 312 -1.40 -7.15 37.52
N ASN A 313 -0.19 -6.60 37.57
CA ASN A 313 0.52 -6.15 36.38
C ASN A 313 1.49 -7.22 35.87
N GLY A 314 1.75 -7.19 34.58
CA GLY A 314 2.78 -7.95 33.90
C GLY A 314 4.19 -7.50 34.25
N VAL A 315 5.18 -8.32 33.83
CA VAL A 315 6.61 -8.00 33.97
C VAL A 315 7.01 -6.73 33.22
N ASP A 316 6.20 -6.32 32.25
CA ASP A 316 6.30 -5.07 31.49
C ASP A 316 5.57 -3.89 32.15
N GLY A 317 5.02 -4.08 33.36
CA GLY A 317 4.31 -3.06 34.13
C GLY A 317 2.87 -2.79 33.69
N LYS A 318 2.34 -3.50 32.68
CA LYS A 318 0.98 -3.31 32.16
C LYS A 318 -0.05 -4.20 32.87
N PRO A 319 -1.33 -3.81 32.98
CA PRO A 319 -2.36 -4.68 33.57
C PRO A 319 -2.49 -6.01 32.82
N LEU A 320 -2.68 -7.11 33.56
CA LEU A 320 -2.83 -8.43 32.93
C LEU A 320 -4.16 -8.65 32.23
N ILE A 321 -5.19 -7.97 32.73
CA ILE A 321 -6.50 -7.89 32.09
C ILE A 321 -6.75 -6.42 31.83
N ASN A 322 -6.88 -6.06 30.55
CA ASN A 322 -7.28 -4.72 30.15
C ASN A 322 -8.79 -4.57 30.32
N SER A 323 -9.23 -3.43 30.87
CA SER A 323 -10.64 -3.08 31.03
C SER A 323 -11.49 -4.15 31.75
N PRO A 324 -11.09 -4.60 32.96
CA PRO A 324 -11.76 -5.67 33.71
C PRO A 324 -13.27 -5.43 33.89
N ASP A 325 -13.69 -4.17 34.10
CA ASP A 325 -15.10 -3.81 34.29
C ASP A 325 -15.96 -4.11 33.05
N VAL A 326 -15.37 -4.02 31.85
CA VAL A 326 -16.07 -4.35 30.59
C VAL A 326 -16.35 -5.85 30.52
N TRP A 327 -15.38 -6.67 30.91
CA TRP A 327 -15.52 -8.13 30.90
C TRP A 327 -16.51 -8.61 31.95
N LEU A 328 -16.45 -8.04 33.17
CA LEU A 328 -17.40 -8.36 34.24
C LEU A 328 -18.83 -8.05 33.82
N LYS A 329 -19.06 -6.86 33.25
CA LYS A 329 -20.37 -6.45 32.74
C LYS A 329 -20.91 -7.42 31.68
N LYS A 330 -20.08 -7.85 30.72
CA LYS A 330 -20.50 -8.81 29.69
C LYS A 330 -20.88 -10.19 30.27
N ILE A 331 -20.24 -10.63 31.35
CA ILE A 331 -20.57 -11.90 32.02
C ILE A 331 -21.91 -11.78 32.78
N GLU A 332 -22.13 -10.65 33.45
CA GLU A 332 -23.38 -10.34 34.15
C GLU A 332 -24.54 -10.25 33.16
N ASP A 333 -24.38 -9.44 32.11
CA ASP A 333 -25.38 -9.22 31.05
C ASP A 333 -25.58 -10.46 30.16
N GLY A 334 -24.70 -11.47 30.28
CA GLY A 334 -24.78 -12.71 29.50
C GLY A 334 -24.51 -12.48 28.01
N THR A 335 -23.72 -11.47 27.67
CA THR A 335 -23.38 -11.08 26.29
C THR A 335 -21.95 -11.47 25.90
N ILE A 336 -21.24 -12.16 26.80
CA ILE A 336 -19.86 -12.60 26.54
C ILE A 336 -19.84 -13.75 25.54
N THR A 337 -18.94 -13.68 24.57
CA THR A 337 -18.89 -14.66 23.48
C THR A 337 -17.79 -15.70 23.64
N ALA A 338 -17.82 -16.80 22.89
CA ALA A 338 -16.83 -17.87 22.99
C ALA A 338 -15.40 -17.39 22.72
N GLY A 339 -15.21 -16.54 21.71
CA GLY A 339 -13.92 -15.91 21.41
C GLY A 339 -13.42 -15.02 22.57
N GLU A 340 -14.31 -14.25 23.20
CA GLU A 340 -13.97 -13.41 24.35
C GLU A 340 -13.60 -14.24 25.58
N ILE A 341 -14.32 -15.34 25.83
CA ILE A 341 -13.97 -16.30 26.88
C ILE A 341 -12.63 -16.95 26.61
N ALA A 342 -12.32 -17.30 25.35
CA ALA A 342 -11.04 -17.87 24.99
C ALA A 342 -9.88 -16.89 25.26
N VAL A 343 -10.07 -15.59 25.02
CA VAL A 343 -9.09 -14.54 25.36
C VAL A 343 -8.90 -14.44 26.87
N ILE A 344 -9.98 -14.44 27.65
CA ILE A 344 -9.91 -14.38 29.12
C ILE A 344 -9.25 -15.65 29.69
N ASN A 345 -9.64 -16.83 29.20
CA ASN A 345 -9.06 -18.11 29.60
C ASN A 345 -7.60 -18.19 29.19
N PHE A 346 -7.21 -17.72 28.01
CA PHE A 346 -5.81 -17.65 27.61
C PHE A 346 -5.01 -16.75 28.56
N ALA A 347 -5.52 -15.58 28.91
CA ALA A 347 -4.89 -14.69 29.89
C ALA A 347 -4.76 -15.32 31.29
N ILE A 348 -5.75 -16.12 31.71
CA ILE A 348 -5.74 -16.87 32.98
C ILE A 348 -4.76 -18.06 32.93
N THR A 349 -4.80 -18.86 31.86
CA THR A 349 -4.08 -20.14 31.72
C THR A 349 -2.61 -19.96 31.39
N VAL A 350 -2.24 -19.00 30.51
CA VAL A 350 -0.84 -18.77 30.10
C VAL A 350 0.06 -18.38 31.27
N ARG A 351 -0.49 -17.98 32.41
CA ARG A 351 0.29 -17.66 33.61
C ARG A 351 0.16 -18.61 34.80
N GLN A 352 -0.60 -19.71 34.69
CA GLN A 352 -0.36 -20.86 35.57
C GLN A 352 0.95 -21.59 35.21
N ALA A 353 1.48 -21.34 34.01
CA ALA A 353 2.72 -21.94 33.49
C ALA A 353 3.99 -21.07 33.66
N VAL A 354 3.89 -19.85 34.23
CA VAL A 354 5.04 -18.96 34.48
C VAL A 354 5.18 -18.66 35.98
N LYS A 355 5.17 -19.72 36.80
CA LYS A 355 5.72 -19.67 38.15
C LYS A 355 7.21 -19.95 38.10
#